data_AF-A0A817RPJ9-F1
#
_entry.id   AF-A0A817RPJ9-F1
#
_cell.length_a   1.000
_cell.length_b   1.000
_cell.length_c   1.000
_cell.angle_alpha   90.00
_cell.angle_beta   90.00
_cell.angle_gamma   90.00
#
_symmetry.space_group_name_H-M   'P 1'
#
loop_
_entity.id
_entity.type
_entity.pdbx_description
1 polymer ?
#
loop_
_entity_poly.entity_id
_entity_poly.type
_entity_poly.pdbx_seq_one_letter_code
_entity_poly.pdbx_strand_id
1 'polypeptide(L)'
;SLDSLNSGSFSSNIRFVQITLLYDCLPFAKGDWTALRSLSILPQLHSLHVLLYDMRIPPDDTSLQIIADITPMISNFAFCFRRRYNHGGCDIDLVYTEHSLFIEKLRQRILAFEQRKEAYVIVDEDGCGLIMWF
;
A
#
# COMPACT_ATOMS: atom_id res chain seq x y z
N SER A 1 1.21 16.40 1.87
CA SER A 1 2.60 15.87 1.93
C SER A 1 2.64 14.81 3.04
N LEU A 2 3.52 13.81 2.96
CA LEU A 2 3.72 12.84 4.07
C LEU A 2 4.32 13.51 5.32
N ASP A 3 4.99 14.67 5.16
CA ASP A 3 5.55 15.47 6.26
C ASP A 3 4.49 16.00 7.22
N SER A 4 3.25 16.19 6.75
CA SER A 4 2.13 16.58 7.61
C SER A 4 1.72 15.51 8.62
N LEU A 5 2.21 14.26 8.49
CA LEU A 5 1.96 13.20 9.48
C LEU A 5 2.86 13.33 10.72
N ASN A 6 4.00 14.01 10.64
CA ASN A 6 4.97 14.05 11.75
C ASN A 6 4.64 15.10 12.84
N SER A 7 3.61 15.94 12.65
CA SER A 7 3.30 17.05 13.55
C SER A 7 1.86 17.07 14.09
N GLY A 8 1.00 16.13 13.67
CA GLY A 8 -0.37 16.04 14.15
C GLY A 8 -0.47 15.22 15.44
N SER A 9 -1.00 15.80 16.52
CA SER A 9 -1.56 15.01 17.62
C SER A 9 -2.78 14.27 17.06
N PHE A 10 -2.58 13.06 16.57
CA PHE A 10 -3.67 12.29 15.99
C PHE A 10 -4.71 11.98 17.06
N SER A 11 -5.97 12.16 16.71
CA SER A 11 -7.09 11.62 17.47
C SER A 11 -6.82 10.12 17.69
N SER A 12 -6.88 9.66 18.94
CA SER A 12 -6.66 8.26 19.34
C SER A 12 -7.62 7.27 18.67
N ASN A 13 -8.58 7.75 17.88
CA ASN A 13 -9.66 7.00 17.26
C ASN A 13 -9.49 6.84 15.74
N ILE A 14 -8.35 7.23 15.16
CA ILE A 14 -8.10 6.95 13.74
C ILE A 14 -7.93 5.44 13.56
N ARG A 15 -8.86 4.88 12.78
CA ARG A 15 -9.01 3.46 12.55
C ARG A 15 -8.70 3.07 11.11
N PHE A 16 -8.96 3.98 10.18
CA PHE A 16 -8.79 3.79 8.75
C PHE A 16 -7.94 4.92 8.17
N VAL A 17 -6.94 4.56 7.38
CA VAL A 17 -6.13 5.51 6.61
C VAL A 17 -6.13 5.05 5.15
N GLN A 18 -6.47 5.97 4.25
CA GLN A 18 -6.26 5.79 2.82
C GLN A 18 -5.22 6.78 2.33
N ILE A 19 -4.15 6.25 1.72
CA ILE A 19 -3.09 7.02 1.09
C ILE A 19 -3.30 6.93 -0.42
N THR A 20 -3.49 8.07 -1.06
CA THR A 20 -3.63 8.16 -2.51
C THR A 20 -2.45 8.91 -3.09
N LEU A 21 -1.66 8.24 -3.91
CA LEU A 21 -0.52 8.83 -4.62
C LEU A 21 -0.84 8.88 -6.11
N LEU A 22 -0.51 10.01 -6.73
CA LEU A 22 -0.78 10.31 -8.13
C LEU A 22 0.56 10.46 -8.84
N TYR A 23 0.78 9.76 -9.95
CA TYR A 23 2.07 9.75 -10.64
C TYR A 23 2.61 11.14 -10.97
N ASP A 24 1.75 12.05 -11.43
CA ASP A 24 2.14 13.42 -11.77
C ASP A 24 2.59 14.25 -10.55
N CYS A 25 2.34 13.77 -9.34
CA CYS A 25 2.74 14.39 -8.07
C CYS A 25 4.00 13.74 -7.47
N LEU A 26 4.71 12.88 -8.20
CA LEU A 26 5.81 12.07 -7.65
C LEU A 26 7.21 12.51 -8.10
N PRO A 27 7.75 13.62 -7.58
CA PRO A 27 9.16 13.66 -7.20
C PRO A 27 9.48 12.63 -6.09
N PHE A 28 8.46 12.27 -5.29
CA PHE A 28 8.57 11.44 -4.07
C PHE A 28 8.45 9.92 -4.27
N ALA A 29 7.97 9.42 -5.43
CA ALA A 29 7.89 7.96 -5.66
C ALA A 29 9.26 7.30 -5.74
N LYS A 30 10.31 8.09 -6.02
CA LYS A 30 11.69 7.68 -5.83
C LYS A 30 12.04 7.73 -4.34
N GLY A 31 11.50 6.80 -3.57
CA GLY A 31 12.33 6.11 -2.59
C GLY A 31 12.18 6.43 -1.11
N ASP A 32 11.19 7.22 -0.65
CA ASP A 32 10.95 7.35 0.80
C ASP A 32 9.55 6.91 1.24
N TRP A 33 9.43 5.59 1.42
CA TRP A 33 8.29 4.94 2.03
C TRP A 33 8.41 4.82 3.56
N THR A 34 9.51 5.31 4.16
CA THR A 34 9.74 5.22 5.60
C THR A 34 8.72 6.02 6.39
N ALA A 35 8.11 7.04 5.80
CA ALA A 35 7.01 7.79 6.39
C ALA A 35 5.79 6.92 6.74
N LEU A 36 5.61 5.76 6.09
CA LEU A 36 4.56 4.81 6.50
C LEU A 36 4.80 4.24 7.91
N ARG A 37 6.06 4.20 8.39
CA ARG A 37 6.38 3.80 9.77
C ARG A 37 5.79 4.75 10.79
N SER A 38 5.56 6.02 10.44
CA SER A 38 4.88 6.97 11.32
C SER A 38 3.43 6.54 11.62
N LEU A 39 2.82 5.66 10.83
CA LEU A 39 1.49 5.12 11.13
C LEU A 39 1.46 4.21 12.36
N SER A 40 2.62 3.69 12.80
CA SER A 40 2.74 2.90 14.03
C SER A 40 2.34 3.67 15.29
N ILE A 41 2.32 5.01 15.24
CA ILE A 41 1.87 5.85 16.36
C ILE A 41 0.35 5.86 16.54
N LEU A 42 -0.41 5.26 15.61
CA LEU A 42 -1.87 5.18 15.64
C LEU A 42 -2.31 3.85 16.29
N PRO A 43 -2.58 3.81 17.61
CA PRO A 43 -2.79 2.55 18.33
C PRO A 43 -4.09 1.82 17.95
N GLN A 44 -5.04 2.50 17.31
CA GLN A 44 -6.30 1.91 16.83
C GLN A 44 -6.35 1.72 15.31
N LEU A 45 -5.24 1.96 14.60
CA LEU A 45 -5.22 1.76 13.16
C LEU A 45 -5.37 0.27 12.86
N HIS A 46 -6.50 -0.09 12.27
CA HIS A 46 -6.80 -1.46 11.89
C HIS A 46 -6.86 -1.62 10.37
N SER A 47 -6.95 -0.51 9.62
CA SER A 47 -7.05 -0.57 8.17
C SER A 47 -6.20 0.49 7.48
N LEU A 48 -5.39 0.05 6.51
CA LEU A 48 -4.51 0.87 5.68
C LEU A 48 -4.70 0.52 4.21
N HIS A 49 -5.14 1.49 3.42
CA HIS A 49 -5.29 1.35 1.98
C HIS A 49 -4.31 2.27 1.25
N VAL A 50 -3.50 1.72 0.35
CA VAL A 50 -2.54 2.48 -0.48
C VAL A 50 -2.98 2.36 -1.93
N LEU A 51 -3.31 3.49 -2.55
CA LEU A 51 -3.78 3.58 -3.93
C LEU A 51 -2.80 4.40 -4.76
N LEU A 52 -2.21 3.77 -5.78
CA LEU A 52 -1.20 4.34 -6.66
C LEU A 52 -1.78 4.59 -8.06
N TYR A 53 -2.10 5.83 -8.36
CA TYR A 53 -2.71 6.21 -9.63
C TYR A 53 -1.67 6.56 -10.69
N ASP A 54 -1.87 5.98 -11.88
CA ASP A 54 -1.11 6.24 -13.11
C ASP A 54 0.40 6.02 -12.98
N MET A 55 0.82 5.22 -11.98
CA MET A 55 2.21 4.84 -11.78
C MET A 55 2.71 4.08 -13.00
N ARG A 56 3.72 4.62 -13.68
CA ARG A 56 4.37 3.96 -14.82
C ARG A 56 5.39 2.92 -14.40
N ILE A 57 5.97 3.09 -13.21
CA ILE A 57 7.01 2.24 -12.65
C ILE A 57 6.57 1.89 -11.22
N PRO A 58 6.57 0.61 -10.81
CA PRO A 58 6.24 0.25 -9.44
C PRO A 58 7.32 0.74 -8.45
N PRO A 59 7.04 0.74 -7.14
CA PRO A 59 8.07 1.00 -6.12
C PRO A 59 9.23 0.00 -6.20
N ASP A 60 10.42 0.42 -5.78
CA ASP A 60 11.62 -0.43 -5.79
C ASP A 60 11.62 -1.47 -4.66
N ASP A 61 12.63 -2.35 -4.64
CA ASP A 61 12.74 -3.44 -3.65
C ASP A 61 12.89 -2.92 -2.21
N THR A 62 13.50 -1.74 -2.01
CA THR A 62 13.60 -1.10 -0.69
C THR A 62 12.23 -0.65 -0.22
N SER A 63 11.46 0.00 -1.09
CA SER A 63 10.08 0.41 -0.84
C SER A 63 9.19 -0.80 -0.54
N LEU A 64 9.32 -1.86 -1.34
CA LEU A 64 8.63 -3.13 -1.15
C LEU A 64 8.91 -3.73 0.24
N GLN A 65 10.17 -3.73 0.67
CA GLN A 65 10.57 -4.21 1.99
C GLN A 65 9.93 -3.39 3.13
N ILE A 66 9.87 -2.07 3.00
CA ILE A 66 9.25 -1.21 4.01
C ILE A 66 7.74 -1.43 4.08
N ILE A 67 7.06 -1.53 2.92
CA ILE A 67 5.63 -1.79 2.86
C ILE A 67 5.32 -3.18 3.47
N ALA A 68 6.15 -4.19 3.18
CA ALA A 68 5.98 -5.52 3.74
C ALA A 68 6.16 -5.56 5.27
N ASP A 69 7.12 -4.80 5.80
CA ASP A 69 7.45 -4.71 7.24
C ASP A 69 6.30 -4.12 8.07
N ILE A 70 5.60 -3.10 7.55
CA ILE A 70 4.49 -2.46 8.25
C ILE A 70 3.17 -3.24 8.15
N THR A 71 3.00 -4.07 7.11
CA THR A 71 1.70 -4.67 6.78
C THR A 71 1.17 -5.60 7.89
N PRO A 72 1.99 -6.48 8.51
CA PRO A 72 1.59 -7.30 9.66
C PRO A 72 1.01 -6.54 10.85
N MET A 73 1.31 -5.24 10.98
CA MET A 73 0.80 -4.41 12.07
C MET A 73 -0.65 -3.93 11.83
N ILE A 74 -1.20 -4.17 10.64
CA ILE A 74 -2.50 -3.66 10.20
C ILE A 74 -3.42 -4.85 9.90
N SER A 75 -4.57 -4.93 10.58
CA SER A 75 -5.53 -6.03 10.39
C SER A 75 -6.08 -6.13 8.97
N ASN A 76 -6.34 -4.99 8.31
CA ASN A 76 -6.93 -4.89 6.98
C ASN A 76 -6.02 -4.05 6.08
N PHE A 77 -5.27 -4.69 5.20
CA PHE A 77 -4.34 -4.02 4.30
C PHE A 77 -4.79 -4.12 2.85
N ALA A 78 -4.73 -3.01 2.13
CA ALA A 78 -4.93 -3.00 0.68
C ALA A 78 -3.84 -2.18 -0.02
N PHE A 79 -3.32 -2.70 -1.12
CA PHE A 79 -2.36 -2.01 -1.98
C PHE A 79 -2.76 -2.19 -3.43
N CYS A 80 -3.04 -1.11 -4.15
CA CYS A 80 -3.53 -1.18 -5.52
C CYS A 80 -2.85 -0.14 -6.42
N PHE A 81 -2.49 -0.58 -7.63
CA PHE A 81 -2.24 0.31 -8.76
C PHE A 81 -3.56 0.59 -9.49
N ARG A 82 -3.84 1.85 -9.79
CA ARG A 82 -5.11 2.31 -10.39
C ARG A 82 -4.82 3.24 -11.57
N ARG A 83 -5.76 3.38 -12.52
CA ARG A 83 -5.68 4.41 -13.58
C ARG A 83 -6.64 5.53 -13.25
N ARG A 84 -6.25 6.79 -13.50
CA ARG A 84 -7.23 7.87 -13.54
C ARG A 84 -7.97 7.81 -14.86
N TYR A 85 -9.27 7.56 -14.79
CA TYR A 85 -10.20 8.00 -15.83
C TYR A 85 -11.06 9.13 -15.28
N ASN A 86 -11.26 10.14 -16.12
CA ASN A 86 -11.98 11.38 -15.88
C ASN A 86 -13.38 11.14 -15.27
N HIS A 87 -13.48 10.92 -13.96
CA HIS A 87 -14.71 10.79 -13.12
C HIS A 87 -15.03 9.40 -12.52
N GLY A 88 -14.10 8.45 -12.56
CA GLY A 88 -14.21 7.19 -11.81
C GLY A 88 -13.04 6.30 -12.16
N GLY A 89 -12.15 6.06 -11.20
CA GLY A 89 -10.96 5.23 -11.45
C GLY A 89 -11.37 3.83 -11.90
N CYS A 90 -10.78 3.36 -12.99
CA CYS A 90 -10.84 1.95 -13.38
C CYS A 90 -9.48 1.32 -13.11
N ASP A 91 -9.49 0.02 -12.87
CA ASP A 91 -8.26 -0.75 -12.71
C ASP A 91 -7.42 -0.70 -13.98
N ILE A 92 -6.10 -0.60 -13.80
CA ILE A 92 -5.18 -0.78 -14.92
C ILE A 92 -5.16 -2.29 -15.17
N ASP A 93 -5.47 -2.70 -16.40
CA ASP A 93 -5.17 -4.04 -16.87
C ASP A 93 -3.63 -4.21 -16.87
N LEU A 94 -3.13 -4.82 -15.79
CA LEU A 94 -1.70 -4.99 -15.48
C LEU A 94 -1.24 -6.43 -15.73
N VAL A 95 -2.07 -7.25 -16.38
CA VAL A 95 -1.95 -8.72 -16.45
C VAL A 95 -0.57 -9.18 -16.96
N TYR A 96 0.18 -8.33 -17.68
CA TYR A 96 1.55 -8.60 -18.14
C TYR A 96 2.55 -7.47 -17.89
N THR A 97 2.51 -6.85 -16.71
CA THR A 97 3.37 -5.69 -16.39
C THR A 97 4.23 -5.90 -15.14
N GLU A 98 5.25 -5.06 -14.97
CA GLU A 98 6.12 -5.06 -13.78
C GLU A 98 5.35 -4.85 -12.47
N HIS A 99 4.14 -4.28 -12.53
CA HIS A 99 3.27 -4.05 -11.39
C HIS A 99 2.67 -5.33 -10.82
N SER A 100 2.24 -6.29 -11.67
CA SER A 100 1.72 -7.57 -11.18
C SER A 100 2.82 -8.40 -10.52
N LEU A 101 4.04 -8.36 -11.07
CA LEU A 101 5.23 -8.92 -10.42
C LEU A 101 5.52 -8.26 -9.07
N PHE A 102 5.38 -6.94 -8.96
CA PHE A 102 5.53 -6.24 -7.70
C PHE A 102 4.49 -6.70 -6.67
N ILE A 103 3.23 -6.80 -7.06
CA ILE A 103 2.13 -7.25 -6.19
C ILE A 103 2.41 -8.66 -5.65
N GLU A 104 2.81 -9.58 -6.52
CA GLU A 104 3.12 -10.95 -6.10
C GLU A 104 4.36 -10.99 -5.19
N LYS A 105 5.42 -10.23 -5.50
CA LYS A 105 6.60 -10.12 -4.61
C LYS A 105 6.22 -9.54 -3.25
N LEU A 106 5.38 -8.51 -3.21
CA LEU A 106 4.91 -7.89 -1.97
C LEU A 106 4.15 -8.92 -1.12
N ARG A 107 3.20 -9.64 -1.73
CA ARG A 107 2.47 -10.73 -1.08
C ARG A 107 3.40 -11.76 -0.46
N GLN A 108 4.36 -12.28 -1.23
CA GLN A 108 5.29 -13.30 -0.74
C GLN A 108 6.11 -12.78 0.45
N ARG A 109 6.53 -11.52 0.41
CA ARG A 109 7.33 -10.91 1.47
C ARG A 109 6.52 -10.71 2.75
N ILE A 110 5.28 -10.24 2.65
CA ILE A 110 4.39 -10.10 3.82
C ILE A 110 4.12 -11.47 4.45
N LEU A 111 3.80 -12.48 3.64
CA LEU A 111 3.57 -13.85 4.12
C LEU A 111 4.82 -14.46 4.79
N ALA A 112 6.03 -14.05 4.37
CA ALA A 112 7.26 -14.46 5.03
C ALA A 112 7.46 -13.81 6.41
N PHE A 113 6.93 -12.61 6.64
CA PHE A 113 6.92 -11.96 7.96
C PHE A 113 5.80 -12.49 8.87
N GLU A 114 4.69 -12.92 8.30
CA GLU A 114 3.53 -13.35 9.06
C GLU A 114 3.65 -14.81 9.52
N GLN A 115 3.65 -15.02 10.84
CA GLN A 115 3.65 -16.37 11.44
C GLN A 115 2.24 -16.90 11.73
N ARG A 116 1.19 -16.09 11.52
CA ARG A 116 -0.20 -16.46 11.81
C ARG A 116 -0.82 -17.22 10.65
N LYS A 117 -1.52 -18.31 10.97
CA LYS A 117 -2.10 -19.26 10.00
C LYS A 117 -3.39 -18.80 9.32
N GLU A 118 -3.93 -17.65 9.69
CA GLU A 118 -5.30 -17.23 9.30
C GLU A 118 -5.35 -16.04 8.33
N ALA A 119 -4.22 -15.62 7.76
CA ALA A 119 -4.20 -14.52 6.80
C ALA A 119 -5.00 -14.89 5.53
N TYR A 120 -6.06 -14.14 5.22
CA TYR A 120 -6.76 -14.24 3.94
C TYR A 120 -6.14 -13.24 2.96
N VAL A 121 -5.79 -13.71 1.77
CA VAL A 121 -5.07 -12.91 0.77
C VAL A 121 -5.78 -13.01 -0.57
N ILE A 122 -6.20 -11.87 -1.10
CA ILE A 122 -6.74 -11.75 -2.46
C ILE A 122 -5.76 -10.93 -3.29
N VAL A 123 -5.41 -11.46 -4.46
CA VAL A 123 -4.80 -10.70 -5.55
C VAL A 123 -5.90 -10.47 -6.57
N ASP A 124 -6.13 -9.21 -6.96
CA ASP A 124 -7.16 -8.87 -7.95
C ASP A 124 -6.90 -9.63 -9.27
N GLU A 125 -7.95 -9.93 -10.04
CA GLU A 125 -7.86 -10.76 -11.26
C GLU A 125 -6.77 -10.26 -12.24
N ASP A 126 -6.61 -8.94 -12.33
CA ASP A 126 -5.64 -8.30 -13.22
C ASP A 126 -4.23 -8.14 -12.61
N GLY A 127 -4.02 -8.65 -11.38
CA GLY A 127 -2.77 -8.51 -10.64
C GLY A 127 -2.45 -7.07 -10.21
N CYS A 128 -3.42 -6.15 -10.32
CA CYS A 128 -3.23 -4.73 -10.02
C CYS A 128 -3.31 -4.41 -8.52
N GLY A 129 -3.86 -5.32 -7.72
CA GLY A 129 -4.15 -5.09 -6.31
C GLY A 129 -3.89 -6.30 -5.43
N LEU A 130 -3.62 -6.02 -4.17
CA LEU A 130 -3.47 -6.97 -3.07
C LEU A 130 -4.36 -6.53 -1.92
N ILE A 131 -5.17 -7.44 -1.38
CA ILE A 131 -5.95 -7.24 -0.17
C ILE A 131 -5.61 -8.36 0.82
N MET A 132 -5.32 -8.00 2.06
CA MET A 132 -4.97 -8.92 3.15
C MET A 132 -5.77 -8.64 4.42
N TRP A 133 -6.20 -9.71 5.08
CA TRP A 133 -6.89 -9.69 6.37
C TRP A 133 -6.19 -10.62 7.36
N PHE A 134 -5.91 -10.16 8.58
CA PHE A 134 -5.20 -10.89 9.64
C PHE A 134 -6.02 -11.06 10.92
#